data_AF-A0A914D5U0-F1
#
_entry.id   AF-A0A914D5U0-F1
#
_cell.length_a   1.000
_cell.length_b   1.000
_cell.length_c   1.000
_cell.angle_alpha   90.00
_cell.angle_beta   90.00
_cell.angle_gamma   90.00
#
_symmetry.space_group_name_H-M   'P 1'
#
loop_
_entity.id
_entity.type
_entity.pdbx_description
1 polymer ?
#
loop_
_entity_poly.entity_id
_entity_poly.type
_entity_poly.pdbx_seq_one_letter_code
_entity_poly.pdbx_strand_id
1 'polypeptide(L)'
;MQDNRVPHLPLFHDLPNNYFNSHNKTIRAFMYAYRNISDKFEWYYRKFLRKYDPNEPHFLGSWIYQYNKTFPDNGYNQGGGYVLSNKALQLLVEEIEKNDTFCKEYLFEDLSVAK
;
A
#
# COMPACT_ATOMS: atom_id res chain seq x y z
N MET A 1 -16.35 -15.46 13.44
CA MET A 1 -17.47 -14.52 13.57
C MET A 1 -17.10 -13.24 12.83
N GLN A 2 -17.98 -12.74 11.99
CA GLN A 2 -17.76 -11.54 11.17
C GLN A 2 -18.11 -10.31 12.03
N ASP A 3 -17.13 -9.44 12.29
CA ASP A 3 -17.35 -8.23 13.08
C ASP A 3 -17.93 -7.12 12.20
N ASN A 4 -19.23 -6.85 12.36
CA ASN A 4 -19.96 -5.84 11.59
C ASN A 4 -19.53 -4.39 11.89
N ARG A 5 -18.67 -4.18 12.89
CA ARG A 5 -18.10 -2.85 13.19
C ARG A 5 -16.90 -2.52 12.32
N VAL A 6 -16.37 -3.49 11.57
CA VAL A 6 -15.22 -3.27 10.72
C VAL A 6 -15.61 -3.38 9.25
N PRO A 7 -15.51 -2.29 8.46
CA PRO A 7 -16.09 -2.19 7.12
C PRO A 7 -15.28 -2.92 6.04
N HIS A 8 -14.63 -4.03 6.38
CA HIS A 8 -13.70 -4.72 5.48
C HIS A 8 -14.37 -5.38 4.28
N LEU A 9 -15.63 -5.82 4.44
CA LEU A 9 -16.31 -6.61 3.41
C LEU A 9 -16.87 -5.80 2.23
N PRO A 10 -17.51 -4.64 2.40
CA PRO A 10 -18.07 -3.94 1.24
C PRO A 10 -17.01 -3.37 0.29
N LEU A 11 -15.77 -3.15 0.72
CA LEU A 11 -14.76 -2.55 -0.17
C LEU A 11 -14.27 -3.50 -1.27
N PHE A 12 -14.31 -4.82 -1.04
CA PHE A 12 -13.76 -5.82 -1.96
C PHE A 12 -14.78 -6.87 -2.42
N HIS A 13 -16.07 -6.67 -2.12
CA HIS A 13 -17.11 -7.67 -2.36
C HIS A 13 -17.29 -8.06 -3.84
N ASP A 14 -16.87 -7.18 -4.75
CA ASP A 14 -16.92 -7.31 -6.20
C ASP A 14 -15.62 -7.84 -6.82
N LEU A 15 -14.54 -8.00 -6.04
CA LEU A 15 -13.26 -8.48 -6.52
C LEU A 15 -13.05 -9.98 -6.24
N PRO A 16 -12.58 -10.77 -7.22
CA PRO A 16 -12.31 -12.19 -7.01
C PRO A 16 -11.33 -12.43 -5.85
N ASN A 17 -11.61 -13.41 -5.00
CA ASN A 17 -10.73 -13.78 -3.90
C ASN A 17 -9.56 -14.67 -4.37
N ASN A 18 -8.66 -14.12 -5.19
CA ASN A 18 -7.44 -14.79 -5.63
C ASN A 18 -6.21 -13.85 -5.57
N TYR A 19 -5.03 -14.46 -5.64
CA TYR A 19 -3.73 -13.76 -5.56
C TYR A 19 -3.53 -12.73 -6.68
N PHE A 20 -4.02 -13.03 -7.88
CA PHE A 20 -3.87 -12.16 -9.06
C PHE A 20 -4.66 -10.85 -8.98
N ASN A 21 -5.59 -10.71 -8.02
CA ASN A 21 -6.29 -9.45 -7.77
C ASN A 21 -5.73 -8.67 -6.58
N SER A 22 -4.59 -9.11 -6.02
CA SER A 22 -4.00 -8.46 -4.84
C SER A 22 -3.66 -7.01 -5.14
N HIS A 23 -3.11 -6.71 -6.33
CA HIS A 23 -2.79 -5.35 -6.75
C HIS A 23 -4.03 -4.43 -6.71
N ASN A 24 -5.11 -4.81 -7.39
CA ASN A 24 -6.36 -4.02 -7.41
C ASN A 24 -6.96 -3.83 -6.02
N LYS A 25 -6.90 -4.86 -5.17
CA LYS A 25 -7.36 -4.75 -3.77
C LYS A 25 -6.51 -3.77 -2.99
N THR A 26 -5.19 -3.81 -3.13
CA THR A 26 -4.29 -2.89 -2.43
C THR A 26 -4.52 -1.46 -2.88
N ILE A 27 -4.54 -1.19 -4.20
CA ILE A 27 -4.77 0.16 -4.72
C ILE A 27 -6.11 0.72 -4.21
N ARG A 28 -7.17 -0.09 -4.25
CA ARG A 28 -8.48 0.29 -3.73
C ARG A 28 -8.46 0.53 -2.21
N ALA A 29 -7.71 -0.27 -1.46
CA ALA A 29 -7.51 -0.08 -0.03
C ALA A 29 -6.83 1.26 0.27
N PHE A 30 -5.78 1.60 -0.49
CA PHE A 30 -5.05 2.86 -0.35
C PHE A 30 -5.89 4.07 -0.70
N MET A 31 -6.60 4.04 -1.82
CA MET A 31 -7.54 5.10 -2.19
C MET A 31 -8.61 5.29 -1.12
N TYR A 32 -9.19 4.20 -0.61
CA TYR A 32 -10.20 4.29 0.43
C TYR A 32 -9.64 4.85 1.73
N ALA A 33 -8.47 4.36 2.15
CA ALA A 33 -7.79 4.82 3.36
C ALA A 33 -7.47 6.31 3.29
N TYR A 34 -6.89 6.78 2.17
CA TYR A 34 -6.58 8.19 1.96
C TYR A 34 -7.83 9.08 2.01
N ARG A 35 -8.91 8.67 1.34
CA ARG A 35 -10.11 9.51 1.23
C ARG A 35 -10.97 9.55 2.49
N ASN A 36 -10.93 8.51 3.34
CA ASN A 36 -11.92 8.33 4.41
C ASN A 36 -11.33 8.19 5.83
N ILE A 37 -10.03 7.89 5.93
CA ILE A 37 -9.40 7.45 7.18
C ILE A 37 -8.12 8.23 7.49
N SER A 38 -7.31 8.62 6.51
CA SER A 38 -5.96 9.16 6.79
C SER A 38 -5.98 10.46 7.59
N ASP A 39 -7.05 11.24 7.52
CA ASP A 39 -7.28 12.44 8.33
C ASP A 39 -7.46 12.14 9.82
N LYS A 40 -7.84 10.91 10.17
CA LYS A 40 -8.14 10.47 11.55
C LYS A 40 -6.96 9.78 12.22
N PHE A 41 -5.90 9.44 11.48
CA PHE A 41 -4.80 8.63 11.99
C PHE A 41 -3.46 9.11 11.45
N GLU A 42 -2.55 9.46 12.35
CA GLU A 42 -1.15 9.74 11.99
C GLU A 42 -0.35 8.45 11.82
N TRP A 43 -0.50 7.49 12.75
CA TRP A 43 0.14 6.17 12.67
C TRP A 43 -0.58 5.12 13.55
N TYR A 44 -0.77 3.90 13.08
CA TYR A 44 -1.29 2.78 13.90
C TYR A 44 -0.18 1.98 14.63
N TYR A 45 1.10 2.16 14.29
CA TYR A 45 2.23 1.40 14.86
C TYR A 45 3.14 2.27 15.76
N ARG A 46 2.65 2.56 16.97
CA ARG A 46 3.10 3.68 17.82
C ARG A 46 4.53 3.67 18.36
N LYS A 47 5.27 2.56 18.40
CA LYS A 47 6.62 2.55 19.02
C LYS A 47 7.75 2.72 18.01
N PHE A 48 7.64 2.08 16.86
CA PHE A 48 8.67 2.14 15.81
C PHE A 48 8.54 3.41 14.93
N LEU A 49 7.31 3.89 14.74
CA LEU A 49 7.02 4.97 13.80
C LEU A 49 7.19 6.38 14.39
N ARG A 50 7.31 6.50 15.72
CA ARG A 50 7.46 7.81 16.41
C ARG A 50 8.66 8.65 16.01
N LYS A 51 9.67 8.04 15.37
CA LYS A 51 10.88 8.73 14.93
C LYS A 51 10.77 9.31 13.51
N TYR A 52 9.65 9.07 12.83
CA TYR A 52 9.39 9.48 11.46
C TYR A 52 8.29 10.54 11.43
N ASP A 53 8.42 11.53 10.55
CA ASP A 53 7.40 12.55 10.35
C ASP A 53 6.32 12.01 9.39
N PRO A 54 5.05 11.89 9.78
CA PRO A 54 3.99 11.44 8.88
C PRO A 54 3.80 12.34 7.64
N ASN A 55 4.27 13.58 7.68
CA ASN A 55 4.22 14.54 6.58
C ASN A 55 5.39 14.39 5.59
N GLU A 56 6.37 13.54 5.90
CA GLU A 56 7.41 13.14 4.95
C GLU A 56 7.05 11.81 4.28
N PRO A 57 7.45 11.59 3.01
CA PRO A 57 7.09 10.37 2.28
C PRO A 57 7.92 9.19 2.77
N HIS A 58 7.33 8.37 3.63
CA HIS A 58 7.96 7.15 4.14
C HIS A 58 7.25 5.91 3.61
N PHE A 59 8.03 5.00 3.04
CA PHE A 59 7.59 3.66 2.67
C PHE A 59 8.48 2.65 3.39
N LEU A 60 7.97 2.10 4.49
CA LEU A 60 8.74 1.31 5.44
C LEU A 60 8.27 -0.14 5.43
N GLY A 61 9.19 -1.08 5.40
CA GLY A 61 8.85 -2.50 5.47
C GLY A 61 10.10 -3.35 5.55
N SER A 62 9.89 -4.65 5.43
CA SER A 62 11.01 -5.57 5.27
C SER A 62 11.56 -5.41 3.86
N TRP A 63 12.72 -4.77 3.75
CA TRP A 63 13.38 -4.54 2.46
C TRP A 63 14.00 -5.83 1.95
N ILE A 64 13.66 -6.19 0.71
CA ILE A 64 14.28 -7.28 -0.01
C ILE A 64 15.12 -6.72 -1.17
N TYR A 65 16.36 -7.19 -1.23
CA TYR A 65 17.30 -6.93 -2.30
C TYR A 65 17.73 -8.27 -2.82
N GLN A 66 17.54 -8.54 -4.12
CA GLN A 66 17.94 -9.82 -4.65
C GLN A 66 18.71 -9.77 -5.96
N TYR A 67 19.71 -10.64 -5.91
CA TYR A 67 20.91 -10.91 -6.69
C TYR A 67 20.69 -11.31 -8.16
N ASN A 68 19.46 -11.31 -8.66
CA ASN A 68 19.15 -11.82 -9.99
C ASN A 68 18.14 -10.91 -10.70
N LYS A 69 18.35 -10.70 -12.02
CA LYS A 69 17.77 -9.67 -12.91
C LYS A 69 16.22 -9.55 -12.98
N THR A 70 15.49 -10.27 -12.14
CA THR A 70 14.02 -10.29 -12.09
C THR A 70 13.45 -9.19 -11.18
N PHE A 71 14.27 -8.59 -10.30
CA PHE A 71 13.85 -7.56 -9.35
C PHE A 71 14.58 -6.23 -9.61
N PRO A 72 14.00 -5.08 -9.23
CA PRO A 72 14.63 -3.77 -9.43
C PRO A 72 15.94 -3.62 -8.66
N ASP A 73 16.90 -2.92 -9.28
CA ASP A 73 18.27 -2.73 -8.78
C ASP A 73 18.34 -2.05 -7.39
N ASN A 74 17.26 -1.43 -6.92
CA ASN A 74 17.20 -0.71 -5.65
C ASN A 74 16.42 -1.48 -4.54
N GLY A 75 16.02 -2.73 -4.81
CA GLY A 75 15.16 -3.50 -3.90
C GLY A 75 13.77 -2.88 -3.72
N TYR A 76 12.94 -3.51 -2.88
CA TYR A 76 11.60 -3.03 -2.53
C TYR A 76 11.14 -3.60 -1.17
N ASN A 77 10.05 -3.09 -0.61
CA ASN A 77 9.45 -3.64 0.62
C ASN A 77 8.58 -4.86 0.26
N GLN A 78 8.83 -6.01 0.87
CA GLN A 78 8.09 -7.25 0.58
C GLN A 78 6.73 -7.33 1.31
N GLY A 79 5.79 -8.11 0.75
CA GLY A 79 4.37 -8.17 1.11
C GLY A 79 4.02 -8.83 2.45
N GLY A 80 5.00 -9.22 3.27
CA GLY A 80 4.77 -9.66 4.65
C GLY A 80 4.23 -8.54 5.56
N GLY A 81 4.34 -7.28 5.11
CA GLY A 81 3.79 -6.11 5.77
C GLY A 81 4.68 -4.89 5.54
N TYR A 82 4.04 -3.78 5.19
CA TYR A 82 4.69 -2.50 4.99
C TYR A 82 3.78 -1.36 5.46
N VAL A 83 4.35 -0.18 5.66
CA VAL A 83 3.69 1.02 6.17
C VAL A 83 4.01 2.18 5.23
N LEU A 84 2.96 2.87 4.79
CA LEU A 84 3.08 4.18 4.14
C LEU A 84 2.76 5.29 5.14
N SER A 85 3.53 6.37 5.13
CA SER A 85 3.13 7.61 5.80
C SER A 85 1.93 8.25 5.07
N ASN A 86 1.24 9.18 5.75
CA ASN A 86 0.16 9.95 5.12
C ASN A 86 0.64 10.68 3.86
N LYS A 87 1.85 11.24 3.87
CA LYS A 87 2.41 11.89 2.67
C LYS A 87 2.71 10.91 1.54
N ALA A 88 3.27 9.74 1.84
CA ALA A 88 3.54 8.73 0.82
C ALA A 88 2.25 8.20 0.20
N LEU A 89 1.22 7.96 1.03
CA LEU A 89 -0.10 7.52 0.59
C LEU A 89 -0.78 8.58 -0.28
N GLN A 90 -0.70 9.86 0.12
CA GLN A 90 -1.20 10.98 -0.70
C GLN A 90 -0.57 10.97 -2.08
N LEU A 91 0.77 10.96 -2.16
CA LEU A 91 1.49 11.00 -3.43
C LEU A 91 1.12 9.81 -4.31
N LEU A 92 1.04 8.61 -3.74
CA LEU A 92 0.65 7.41 -4.47
C LEU A 92 -0.76 7.57 -5.07
N VAL A 93 -1.75 7.96 -4.28
CA VAL A 93 -3.14 8.12 -4.76
C VAL A 93 -3.25 9.22 -5.81
N GLU A 94 -2.61 10.37 -5.60
CA GLU A 94 -2.60 11.47 -6.56
C GLU A 94 -1.96 11.08 -7.90
N GLU A 95 -0.87 10.29 -7.89
CA GLU A 95 -0.24 9.82 -9.13
C GLU A 95 -1.09 8.79 -9.86
N ILE A 96 -1.74 7.87 -9.13
CA ILE A 96 -2.69 6.92 -9.73
C ILE A 96 -3.83 7.66 -10.40
N GLU A 97 -4.41 8.66 -9.73
CA GLU A 97 -5.53 9.44 -10.28
C GLU A 97 -5.16 10.25 -11.52
N LYS A 98 -3.90 10.71 -11.62
CA LYS A 98 -3.41 11.45 -12.79
C LYS A 98 -3.09 10.54 -13.98
N ASN A 99 -2.73 9.28 -13.72
CA ASN A 99 -2.24 8.39 -14.76
C ASN A 99 -2.52 6.92 -14.45
N ASP A 100 -3.57 6.38 -15.09
CA ASP A 100 -3.92 4.95 -15.02
C ASP A 100 -2.81 4.00 -15.51
N THR A 101 -1.76 4.51 -16.17
CA THR A 101 -0.60 3.70 -16.59
C THR A 101 0.55 3.69 -15.57
N PHE A 102 0.47 4.49 -14.50
CA PHE A 102 1.53 4.57 -13.48
C PHE A 102 1.60 3.30 -12.64
N CYS A 103 0.45 2.72 -12.29
CA CYS A 103 0.38 1.42 -11.64
C CYS A 103 0.51 0.29 -12.67
N LYS A 104 1.72 0.08 -13.17
CA LYS A 104 2.01 -1.14 -13.92
C LYS A 104 1.84 -2.32 -12.97
N GLU A 105 0.87 -3.18 -13.27
CA GLU A 105 0.68 -4.43 -12.54
C GLU A 105 1.88 -5.36 -12.81
N TYR A 106 2.62 -5.68 -11.76
CA TYR A 106 3.63 -6.73 -11.78
C TYR A 106 3.06 -8.01 -11.16
N LEU A 107 3.73 -9.14 -11.42
CA LEU A 107 3.34 -10.45 -10.87
C LEU A 107 3.21 -10.43 -9.32
N PHE A 108 3.99 -9.58 -8.67
CA PHE A 108 3.96 -9.36 -7.23
C PHE A 108 3.39 -7.96 -6.93
N GLU A 109 2.37 -7.90 -6.07
CA GLU A 109 1.66 -6.66 -5.73
C GLU A 109 2.54 -5.64 -5.02
N ASP A 110 3.36 -6.11 -4.08
CA ASP A 110 4.33 -5.35 -3.30
C ASP A 110 5.42 -4.69 -4.17
N LEU A 111 5.85 -5.36 -5.25
CA LEU A 111 6.68 -4.77 -6.29
C LEU A 111 5.96 -3.65 -7.05
N SER A 112 4.66 -3.81 -7.29
CA SER A 112 3.85 -2.81 -7.99
C SER A 112 3.65 -1.55 -7.16
N VAL A 113 3.56 -1.67 -5.83
CA VAL A 113 3.46 -0.51 -4.92
C VAL A 113 4.78 0.25 -4.80
N ALA A 114 5.91 -0.43 -5.01
CA ALA A 114 7.24 0.16 -4.91
C ALA A 114 7.72 0.91 -6.17
N LYS A 115 6.95 0.86 -7.26
CA LYS A 115 7.32 1.37 -8.59
C LYS A 115 6.48 2.55 -9.00
#